data_AF-A0A7Y3BBL5-F1
#
_entry.id   AF-A0A7Y3BBL5-F1
#
_cell.length_a   1.000
_cell.length_b   1.000
_cell.length_c   1.000
_cell.angle_alpha   90.00
_cell.angle_beta   90.00
_cell.angle_gamma   90.00
#
_symmetry.space_group_name_H-M   'P 1'
#
loop_
_entity.id
_entity.type
_entity.pdbx_description
1 polymer ?
#
loop_
_entity_poly.entity_id
_entity_poly.type
_entity_poly.pdbx_seq_one_letter_code
_entity_poly.pdbx_strand_id
1 'polypeptide(L)'
;MSQIQFIISKTQLPESSVKNSIALLNEDCTIPFISRYRKEATGNLDEVQIGEIVKFKEHFEVLEKRKTAILKSLEEQDVLTTELKDKINNTQDLTTLEDLYLPYKKKRKTKAETARKNGLEPLAKIIMSQNTNDVESIAFKYIKGDVNSVEDALEGARHIIAEWINERKDIRNNIRNQLEKFATINTKAVKSKIDTSAMLITGSEKAQKFRDYFDWSESLNRIPSHRLLAILRAEKEGFIRVKIEIDDDRALTKIEDRIIRSNNTCSEQIEIAIADSYKRLL
;
A
#
# COMPACT_ATOMS: atom_id res chain seq x y z
N MET A 1 -17.30 -15.52 7.83
CA MET A 1 -16.62 -15.87 9.10
C MET A 1 -17.15 -14.95 10.18
N SER A 2 -17.54 -15.46 11.35
CA SER A 2 -18.05 -14.58 12.43
C SER A 2 -16.92 -13.80 13.11
N GLN A 3 -17.25 -12.69 13.78
CA GLN A 3 -16.29 -11.88 14.56
C GLN A 3 -15.51 -12.72 15.57
N ILE A 4 -16.21 -13.63 16.27
CA ILE A 4 -15.62 -14.53 17.26
C ILE A 4 -14.60 -15.48 16.61
N GLN A 5 -14.97 -16.12 15.49
CA GLN A 5 -14.06 -17.00 14.75
C GLN A 5 -12.83 -16.25 14.23
N PHE A 6 -13.00 -15.01 13.78
CA PHE A 6 -11.88 -14.18 13.34
C PHE A 6 -10.90 -13.91 14.49
N ILE A 7 -11.40 -13.49 15.66
CA ILE A 7 -10.56 -13.20 16.83
C ILE A 7 -9.83 -14.47 17.30
N ILE A 8 -10.54 -15.60 17.40
CA ILE A 8 -9.93 -16.89 17.76
C ILE A 8 -8.81 -17.28 16.79
N SER A 9 -9.01 -17.08 15.48
CA SER A 9 -7.96 -17.39 14.49
C SER A 9 -6.68 -16.56 14.64
N LYS A 10 -6.75 -15.41 15.31
CA LYS A 10 -5.62 -14.49 15.54
C LYS A 10 -4.98 -14.65 16.91
N THR A 11 -5.77 -14.86 17.95
CA THR A 11 -5.30 -14.93 19.35
C THR A 11 -5.12 -16.36 19.84
N GLN A 12 -5.72 -17.35 19.18
CA GLN A 12 -5.76 -18.76 19.61
C GLN A 12 -6.37 -18.96 21.01
N LEU A 13 -7.14 -17.98 21.50
CA LEU A 13 -7.80 -18.04 22.80
C LEU A 13 -9.07 -18.90 22.76
N PRO A 14 -9.52 -19.45 23.90
CA PRO A 14 -10.74 -20.24 23.97
C PRO A 14 -11.98 -19.44 23.53
N GLU A 15 -12.89 -20.09 22.80
CA GLU A 15 -14.08 -19.43 22.25
C GLU A 15 -14.98 -18.82 23.34
N SER A 16 -15.18 -19.51 24.45
CA SER A 16 -15.96 -19.02 25.60
C SER A 16 -15.36 -17.75 26.19
N SER A 17 -14.04 -17.73 26.38
CA SER A 17 -13.29 -16.58 26.87
C SER A 17 -13.45 -15.37 25.96
N VAL A 18 -13.28 -15.56 24.64
CA VAL A 18 -13.45 -14.49 23.64
C VAL A 18 -14.88 -13.96 23.64
N LYS A 19 -15.88 -14.85 23.61
CA LYS A 19 -17.31 -14.47 23.60
C LYS A 19 -17.69 -13.65 24.83
N ASN A 20 -17.30 -14.10 26.02
CA ASN A 20 -17.61 -13.40 27.27
C ASN A 20 -16.87 -12.07 27.38
N SER A 21 -15.63 -12.00 26.88
CA SER A 21 -14.86 -10.75 26.86
C SER A 21 -15.51 -9.73 25.93
N ILE A 22 -15.97 -10.15 24.74
CA ILE A 22 -16.67 -9.26 23.80
C ILE A 22 -17.99 -8.77 24.40
N ALA A 23 -18.75 -9.62 25.09
CA ALA A 23 -19.98 -9.21 25.76
C ALA A 23 -19.72 -8.10 26.78
N LEU A 24 -18.72 -8.28 27.65
CA LEU A 24 -18.33 -7.26 28.64
C LEU A 24 -17.84 -5.97 27.98
N LEU A 25 -17.07 -6.06 26.90
CA LEU A 25 -16.59 -4.90 26.14
C LEU A 25 -17.75 -4.12 25.48
N ASN A 26 -18.81 -4.81 25.05
CA ASN A 26 -20.01 -4.17 24.50
C ASN A 26 -20.89 -3.52 25.58
N GLU A 27 -20.70 -3.90 26.85
CA GLU A 27 -21.29 -3.24 28.03
C GLU A 27 -20.40 -2.09 28.55
N ASP A 28 -19.50 -1.57 27.71
CA ASP A 28 -18.55 -0.50 28.02
C ASP A 28 -17.59 -0.80 29.20
N CYS A 29 -17.36 -2.09 29.50
CA CYS A 29 -16.35 -2.48 30.50
C CYS A 29 -14.93 -2.21 29.98
N THR A 30 -14.08 -1.62 30.81
CA THR A 30 -12.68 -1.34 30.45
C THR A 30 -11.79 -2.57 30.60
N ILE A 31 -10.67 -2.61 29.88
CA ILE A 31 -9.69 -3.72 29.97
C ILE A 31 -9.23 -3.95 31.43
N PRO A 32 -8.84 -2.92 32.21
CA PRO A 32 -8.45 -3.13 33.61
C PRO A 32 -9.60 -3.63 34.49
N PHE A 33 -10.85 -3.25 34.18
CA PHE A 33 -12.01 -3.73 34.90
C PHE A 33 -12.24 -5.22 34.64
N ILE A 34 -12.20 -5.64 33.37
CA ILE A 34 -12.41 -7.03 32.98
C ILE A 34 -11.30 -7.91 33.57
N SER A 35 -10.05 -7.51 33.39
CA SER A 35 -8.88 -8.28 33.83
C SER A 35 -8.77 -8.37 35.36
N ARG A 36 -9.40 -7.48 36.13
CA ARG A 36 -9.38 -7.51 37.61
C ARG A 36 -10.63 -8.12 38.22
N TYR A 37 -11.82 -7.75 37.74
CA TYR A 37 -13.10 -8.03 38.40
C TYR A 37 -13.99 -9.04 37.65
N ARG A 38 -13.60 -9.45 36.44
CA ARG A 38 -14.34 -10.42 35.61
C ARG A 38 -13.48 -11.59 35.13
N LYS A 39 -12.40 -11.90 35.85
CA LYS A 39 -11.47 -12.99 35.52
C LYS A 39 -12.18 -14.33 35.33
N GLU A 40 -13.07 -14.72 36.24
CA GLU A 40 -13.77 -16.00 36.13
C GLU A 40 -14.65 -16.08 34.88
N ALA A 41 -15.34 -14.99 34.54
CA ALA A 41 -16.19 -14.91 33.37
C ALA A 41 -15.39 -15.03 32.06
N THR A 42 -14.15 -14.55 32.02
CA THR A 42 -13.28 -14.62 30.83
C THR A 42 -12.38 -15.84 30.82
N GLY A 43 -12.39 -16.71 31.84
CA GLY A 43 -11.47 -17.84 31.93
C GLY A 43 -10.03 -17.43 32.32
N ASN A 44 -9.91 -16.41 33.17
CA ASN A 44 -8.68 -15.84 33.71
C ASN A 44 -7.76 -15.19 32.67
N LEU A 45 -8.33 -14.57 31.61
CA LEU A 45 -7.53 -13.78 30.67
C LEU A 45 -6.87 -12.59 31.36
N ASP A 46 -5.61 -12.34 30.99
CA ASP A 46 -4.86 -11.17 31.46
C ASP A 46 -5.16 -9.90 30.63
N GLU A 47 -4.59 -8.77 31.06
CA GLU A 47 -4.78 -7.47 30.42
C GLU A 47 -4.26 -7.45 28.97
N VAL A 48 -3.19 -8.20 28.68
CA VAL A 48 -2.57 -8.27 27.36
C VAL A 48 -3.49 -9.04 26.40
N GLN A 49 -3.99 -10.20 26.81
CA GLN A 49 -4.91 -11.04 26.04
C GLN A 49 -6.24 -10.33 25.77
N ILE A 50 -6.80 -9.64 26.77
CA ILE A 50 -8.01 -8.84 26.57
C ILE A 50 -7.72 -7.66 25.62
N GLY A 51 -6.54 -7.04 25.73
CA GLY A 51 -6.08 -6.00 24.80
C GLY A 51 -5.98 -6.52 23.35
N GLU A 52 -5.51 -7.74 23.14
CA GLU A 52 -5.50 -8.36 21.80
C GLU A 52 -6.91 -8.59 21.26
N ILE A 53 -7.85 -9.05 22.10
CA ILE A 53 -9.27 -9.20 21.72
C ILE A 53 -9.84 -7.85 21.26
N VAL A 54 -9.60 -6.76 22.00
CA VAL A 54 -10.05 -5.41 21.62
C VAL A 54 -9.46 -5.01 20.28
N LYS A 55 -8.14 -5.15 20.10
CA LYS A 55 -7.44 -4.81 18.86
C LYS A 55 -8.02 -5.56 17.65
N PHE A 56 -8.25 -6.88 17.76
CA PHE A 56 -8.77 -7.67 16.65
C PHE A 56 -10.28 -7.49 16.43
N LYS A 57 -11.04 -7.15 17.49
CA LYS A 57 -12.44 -6.71 17.39
C LYS A 57 -12.54 -5.44 16.54
N GLU A 58 -11.77 -4.41 16.87
CA GLU A 58 -11.72 -3.16 16.10
C GLU A 58 -11.29 -3.40 14.65
N HIS A 59 -10.24 -4.21 14.45
CA HIS A 59 -9.78 -4.56 13.11
C HIS A 59 -10.88 -5.24 12.28
N PHE A 60 -11.62 -6.18 12.88
CA PHE A 60 -12.74 -6.86 12.21
C PHE A 60 -13.86 -5.89 11.83
N GLU A 61 -14.24 -4.99 12.75
CA GLU A 61 -15.30 -4.00 12.51
C GLU A 61 -14.92 -3.03 11.38
N VAL A 62 -13.67 -2.53 11.38
CA VAL A 62 -13.13 -1.70 10.29
C VAL A 62 -13.15 -2.44 8.95
N LEU A 63 -12.73 -3.71 8.95
CA LEU A 63 -12.70 -4.54 7.75
C LEU A 63 -14.11 -4.77 7.19
N GLU A 64 -15.08 -5.18 8.01
CA GLU A 64 -16.46 -5.44 7.57
C GLU A 64 -17.17 -4.17 7.11
N LYS A 65 -16.97 -3.05 7.81
CA LYS A 65 -17.46 -1.74 7.36
C LYS A 65 -16.86 -1.35 6.01
N ARG A 66 -15.59 -1.69 5.78
CA ARG A 66 -14.94 -1.41 4.50
C ARG A 66 -15.41 -2.34 3.38
N LYS A 67 -15.58 -3.63 3.64
CA LYS A 67 -16.15 -4.60 2.68
C LYS A 67 -17.53 -4.17 2.21
N THR A 68 -18.42 -3.82 3.14
CA THR A 68 -19.78 -3.37 2.81
C THR A 68 -19.78 -2.10 1.95
N ALA A 69 -18.91 -1.13 2.24
CA ALA A 69 -18.76 0.07 1.41
C ALA A 69 -18.24 -0.24 0.00
N ILE A 70 -17.25 -1.14 -0.12
CA ILE A 70 -16.69 -1.58 -1.40
C ILE A 70 -17.75 -2.33 -2.23
N LEU A 71 -18.46 -3.28 -1.64
CA LEU A 71 -19.50 -4.04 -2.33
C LEU A 71 -20.59 -3.12 -2.88
N LYS A 72 -21.09 -2.18 -2.08
CA LYS A 72 -22.04 -1.16 -2.56
C LYS A 72 -21.49 -0.37 -3.74
N SER A 73 -20.24 0.08 -3.66
CA SER A 73 -19.62 0.84 -4.75
C SER A 73 -19.43 0.03 -6.03
N LEU A 74 -19.24 -1.29 -5.93
CA LEU A 74 -19.12 -2.21 -7.07
C LEU A 74 -20.48 -2.54 -7.67
N GLU A 75 -21.52 -2.68 -6.84
CA GLU A 75 -22.91 -2.83 -7.27
C GLU A 75 -23.39 -1.59 -8.02
N GLU A 76 -23.12 -0.39 -7.49
CA GLU A 76 -23.44 0.89 -8.16
C GLU A 76 -22.72 1.10 -9.50
N GLN A 77 -21.63 0.37 -9.75
CA GLN A 77 -20.85 0.43 -10.98
C GLN A 77 -21.22 -0.71 -11.96
N ASP A 78 -22.15 -1.60 -11.59
CA ASP A 78 -22.54 -2.80 -12.36
C ASP A 78 -21.36 -3.72 -12.72
N VAL A 79 -20.31 -3.74 -11.88
CA VAL A 79 -19.10 -4.57 -12.07
C VAL A 79 -18.95 -5.69 -11.02
N LEU A 80 -19.91 -5.82 -10.10
CA LEU A 80 -19.86 -6.86 -9.06
C LEU A 80 -20.20 -8.24 -9.64
N THR A 81 -19.17 -9.04 -9.91
CA THR A 81 -19.33 -10.46 -10.23
C THR A 81 -19.47 -11.31 -8.98
N THR A 82 -20.05 -12.51 -9.10
CA THR A 82 -20.13 -13.50 -8.01
C THR A 82 -18.74 -13.86 -7.48
N GLU A 83 -17.78 -14.09 -8.37
CA GLU A 83 -16.39 -14.37 -7.99
C GLU A 83 -15.73 -13.22 -7.21
N LEU A 84 -15.97 -11.97 -7.63
CA LEU A 84 -15.41 -10.79 -6.95
C LEU A 84 -16.05 -10.60 -5.57
N LYS A 85 -17.37 -10.80 -5.48
CA LYS A 85 -18.12 -10.78 -4.21
C LYS A 85 -17.57 -11.80 -3.22
N ASP A 86 -17.33 -13.03 -3.68
CA ASP A 86 -16.78 -14.10 -2.84
C ASP A 86 -15.34 -13.78 -2.40
N LYS A 87 -14.49 -13.26 -3.30
CA LYS A 87 -13.13 -12.80 -2.95
C LYS A 87 -13.15 -11.72 -1.87
N ILE A 88 -14.04 -10.73 -1.98
CA ILE A 88 -14.18 -9.64 -0.99
C ILE A 88 -14.66 -10.17 0.36
N ASN A 89 -15.70 -11.02 0.36
CA ASN A 89 -16.25 -11.59 1.59
C ASN A 89 -15.23 -12.45 2.34
N ASN A 90 -14.44 -13.23 1.61
CA ASN A 90 -13.43 -14.12 2.18
C ASN A 90 -12.11 -13.43 2.57
N THR A 91 -11.93 -12.17 2.20
CA THR A 91 -10.70 -11.42 2.55
C THR A 91 -10.68 -11.09 4.04
N GLN A 92 -9.52 -11.29 4.67
CA GLN A 92 -9.29 -11.06 6.11
C GLN A 92 -8.33 -9.90 6.41
N ASP A 93 -7.72 -9.35 5.36
CA ASP A 93 -6.68 -8.33 5.45
C ASP A 93 -7.14 -7.08 4.69
N LEU A 94 -7.02 -5.92 5.34
CA LEU A 94 -7.45 -4.65 4.77
C LEU A 94 -6.64 -4.29 3.53
N THR A 95 -5.34 -4.63 3.51
CA THR A 95 -4.46 -4.35 2.36
C THR A 95 -4.92 -5.13 1.14
N THR A 96 -5.18 -6.43 1.31
CA THR A 96 -5.70 -7.29 0.25
C THR A 96 -7.09 -6.86 -0.23
N LEU A 97 -7.92 -6.32 0.67
CA LEU A 97 -9.24 -5.79 0.32
C LEU A 97 -9.12 -4.53 -0.55
N GLU A 98 -8.25 -3.58 -0.18
CA GLU A 98 -7.97 -2.42 -1.02
C GLU A 98 -7.35 -2.82 -2.36
N ASP A 99 -6.53 -3.87 -2.38
CA ASP A 99 -5.94 -4.38 -3.61
C ASP A 99 -6.98 -4.88 -4.61
N LEU A 100 -8.00 -5.58 -4.13
CA LEU A 100 -9.13 -6.06 -4.93
C LEU A 100 -10.00 -4.91 -5.44
N TYR A 101 -10.15 -3.86 -4.64
CA TYR A 101 -10.97 -2.70 -4.99
C TYR A 101 -10.26 -1.69 -5.90
N LEU A 102 -8.92 -1.67 -5.92
CA LEU A 102 -8.14 -0.66 -6.62
C LEU A 102 -8.57 -0.41 -8.09
N PRO A 103 -8.84 -1.44 -8.93
CA PRO A 103 -9.25 -1.22 -10.32
C PRO A 103 -10.59 -0.48 -10.48
N TYR A 104 -11.44 -0.53 -9.46
CA TYR A 104 -12.81 0.01 -9.47
C TYR A 104 -12.93 1.30 -8.66
N LYS A 105 -11.85 1.71 -8.00
CA LYS A 105 -11.83 2.92 -7.19
C LYS A 105 -11.96 4.12 -8.11
N LYS A 106 -13.04 4.91 -7.98
CA LYS A 106 -13.24 6.15 -8.75
C LYS A 106 -12.03 7.08 -8.58
N LYS A 107 -11.29 7.34 -9.67
CA LYS A 107 -10.12 8.23 -9.69
C LYS A 107 -10.50 9.58 -10.27
N ARG A 108 -9.90 10.67 -9.76
CA ARG A 108 -10.06 12.01 -10.34
C ARG A 108 -9.03 12.17 -11.47
N LYS A 109 -9.49 12.24 -12.72
CA LYS A 109 -8.73 12.67 -13.92
C LYS A 109 -7.26 12.18 -13.93
N THR A 110 -7.04 10.88 -14.06
CA THR A 110 -5.67 10.35 -14.22
C THR A 110 -5.21 10.52 -15.67
N LYS A 111 -3.89 10.54 -15.89
CA LYS A 111 -3.33 10.54 -17.26
C LYS A 111 -3.83 9.34 -18.07
N ALA A 112 -3.97 8.18 -17.44
CA ALA A 112 -4.55 6.97 -18.05
C ALA A 112 -6.04 7.15 -18.39
N GLU A 113 -6.83 7.77 -17.53
CA GLU A 113 -8.25 8.04 -17.80
C GLU A 113 -8.41 9.00 -19.00
N THR A 114 -7.58 10.04 -19.09
CA THR A 114 -7.53 10.93 -20.25
C THR A 114 -7.15 10.16 -21.53
N ALA A 115 -6.12 9.31 -21.45
CA ALA A 115 -5.73 8.47 -22.58
C ALA A 115 -6.82 7.49 -23.03
N ARG A 116 -7.59 6.91 -22.10
CA ARG A 116 -8.77 6.06 -22.41
C ARG A 116 -9.86 6.88 -23.11
N LYS A 117 -10.15 8.09 -22.65
CA LYS A 117 -11.11 9.01 -23.30
C LYS A 117 -10.68 9.40 -24.71
N ASN A 118 -9.38 9.51 -24.95
CA ASN A 118 -8.81 9.74 -26.27
C ASN A 118 -8.77 8.47 -27.15
N GLY A 119 -9.27 7.34 -26.66
CA GLY A 119 -9.37 6.09 -27.44
C GLY A 119 -8.07 5.30 -27.56
N LEU A 120 -7.09 5.50 -26.66
CA LEU A 120 -5.78 4.84 -26.71
C LEU A 120 -5.72 3.48 -26.00
N GLU A 121 -6.81 3.04 -25.35
CA GLU A 121 -6.85 1.74 -24.68
C GLU A 121 -6.60 0.55 -25.63
N PRO A 122 -7.14 0.50 -26.87
CA PRO A 122 -6.83 -0.57 -27.80
C PRO A 122 -5.34 -0.61 -28.18
N LEU A 123 -4.68 0.55 -28.31
CA LEU A 123 -3.23 0.62 -28.56
C LEU A 123 -2.44 0.03 -27.38
N ALA A 124 -2.81 0.37 -26.15
CA ALA A 124 -2.22 -0.22 -24.95
C ALA A 124 -2.40 -1.75 -24.89
N LYS A 125 -3.57 -2.27 -25.30
CA LYS A 125 -3.81 -3.72 -25.39
C LYS A 125 -2.92 -4.40 -26.43
N ILE A 126 -2.73 -3.78 -27.59
CA ILE A 126 -1.84 -4.28 -28.64
C ILE A 126 -0.40 -4.35 -28.11
N ILE A 127 0.10 -3.28 -27.50
CA ILE A 127 1.45 -3.24 -26.92
C ILE A 127 1.59 -4.34 -25.84
N MET A 128 0.64 -4.46 -24.92
CA MET A 128 0.68 -5.50 -23.87
C MET A 128 0.54 -6.93 -24.38
N SER A 129 -0.01 -7.13 -25.58
CA SER A 129 -0.03 -8.45 -26.22
C SER A 129 1.35 -8.90 -26.73
N GLN A 130 2.28 -7.96 -26.91
CA GLN A 130 3.69 -8.21 -27.26
C GLN A 130 3.90 -8.98 -28.59
N ASN A 131 2.90 -8.99 -29.47
CA ASN A 131 2.93 -9.77 -30.72
C ASN A 131 3.28 -8.94 -31.97
N THR A 132 3.62 -7.65 -31.84
CA THR A 132 3.92 -6.76 -32.97
C THR A 132 5.33 -6.19 -32.87
N ASN A 133 5.99 -6.08 -34.03
CA ASN A 133 7.34 -5.52 -34.14
C ASN A 133 7.34 -4.06 -34.62
N ASP A 134 6.21 -3.55 -35.12
CA ASP A 134 6.09 -2.18 -35.60
C ASP A 134 4.96 -1.45 -34.84
N VAL A 135 5.29 -1.01 -33.62
CA VAL A 135 4.36 -0.30 -32.75
C VAL A 135 4.09 1.12 -33.27
N GLU A 136 5.07 1.78 -33.87
CA GLU A 136 4.94 3.15 -34.38
C GLU A 136 3.89 3.24 -35.50
N SER A 137 3.93 2.34 -36.48
CA SER A 137 2.93 2.32 -37.56
C SER A 137 1.51 2.04 -37.04
N ILE A 138 1.39 1.27 -35.96
CA ILE A 138 0.10 1.02 -35.31
C ILE A 138 -0.35 2.28 -34.58
N ALA A 139 0.54 2.91 -33.81
CA ALA A 139 0.27 4.13 -33.05
C ALA A 139 -0.13 5.30 -33.97
N PHE A 140 0.42 5.39 -35.18
CA PHE A 140 0.02 6.38 -36.19
C PHE A 140 -1.49 6.36 -36.47
N LYS A 141 -2.13 5.19 -36.41
CA LYS A 141 -3.59 5.03 -36.63
C LYS A 141 -4.44 5.63 -35.51
N TYR A 142 -3.82 6.01 -34.39
CA TYR A 142 -4.47 6.57 -33.21
C TYR A 142 -4.28 8.09 -33.08
N ILE A 143 -3.60 8.74 -34.03
CA ILE A 143 -3.48 10.22 -34.08
C ILE A 143 -4.84 10.80 -34.47
N LYS A 144 -5.59 11.28 -33.46
CA LYS A 144 -6.95 11.81 -33.60
C LYS A 144 -7.27 12.80 -32.47
N GLY A 145 -8.01 13.86 -32.79
CA GLY A 145 -8.52 14.81 -31.78
C GLY A 145 -7.38 15.46 -31.00
N ASP A 146 -7.35 15.22 -29.69
CA ASP A 146 -6.34 15.77 -28.77
C ASP A 146 -4.97 15.03 -28.81
N VAL A 147 -4.84 13.98 -29.61
CA VAL A 147 -3.58 13.24 -29.83
C VAL A 147 -2.92 13.74 -31.10
N ASN A 148 -1.83 14.51 -30.96
CA ASN A 148 -1.25 15.26 -32.09
C ASN A 148 -0.06 14.55 -32.76
N SER A 149 0.54 13.56 -32.09
CA SER A 149 1.72 12.87 -32.58
C SER A 149 1.70 11.37 -32.27
N VAL A 150 2.56 10.61 -32.96
CA VAL A 150 2.80 9.19 -32.63
C VAL A 150 3.27 9.06 -31.18
N GLU A 151 4.16 9.95 -30.73
CA GLU A 151 4.68 9.93 -29.37
C GLU A 151 3.60 10.21 -28.33
N ASP A 152 2.66 11.14 -28.60
CA ASP A 152 1.51 11.40 -27.73
C ASP A 152 0.63 10.15 -27.58
N ALA A 153 0.43 9.41 -28.67
CA ALA A 153 -0.34 8.17 -28.67
C ALA A 153 0.37 7.08 -27.85
N LEU A 154 1.68 6.94 -28.02
CA LEU A 154 2.51 6.01 -27.25
C LEU A 154 2.54 6.39 -25.77
N GLU A 155 2.75 7.66 -25.42
CA GLU A 155 2.75 8.14 -24.05
C GLU A 155 1.40 7.86 -23.36
N GLY A 156 0.30 8.18 -24.04
CA GLY A 156 -1.03 7.87 -23.54
C GLY A 156 -1.25 6.37 -23.33
N ALA A 157 -0.81 5.52 -24.27
CA ALA A 157 -0.85 4.08 -24.11
C ALA A 157 0.01 3.60 -22.93
N ARG A 158 1.23 4.13 -22.77
CA ARG A 158 2.13 3.83 -21.63
C ARG A 158 1.50 4.20 -20.30
N HIS A 159 0.77 5.32 -20.20
CA HIS A 159 0.05 5.68 -18.98
C HIS A 159 -1.04 4.68 -18.61
N ILE A 160 -1.75 4.14 -19.60
CA ILE A 160 -2.74 3.09 -19.38
C ILE A 160 -2.06 1.81 -18.89
N ILE A 161 -0.95 1.42 -19.53
CA ILE A 161 -0.16 0.24 -19.15
C ILE A 161 0.39 0.40 -17.72
N ALA A 162 0.97 1.55 -17.38
CA ALA A 162 1.49 1.84 -16.05
C ALA A 162 0.40 1.70 -14.97
N GLU A 163 -0.84 2.09 -15.27
CA GLU A 163 -1.98 1.91 -14.37
C GLU A 163 -2.34 0.43 -14.19
N TRP A 164 -2.37 -0.36 -15.26
CA TRP A 164 -2.61 -1.80 -15.17
C TRP A 164 -1.52 -2.53 -14.39
N ILE A 165 -0.25 -2.12 -14.53
CA ILE A 165 0.89 -2.65 -13.79
C ILE A 165 0.73 -2.39 -12.29
N ASN A 166 0.35 -1.16 -11.92
CA ASN A 166 0.11 -0.79 -10.52
C ASN A 166 -1.04 -1.60 -9.89
N GLU A 167 -2.07 -1.91 -10.67
CA GLU A 167 -3.24 -2.65 -10.18
C GLU A 167 -3.00 -4.15 -9.99
N ARG A 168 -1.93 -4.69 -10.58
CA ARG A 168 -1.57 -6.10 -10.46
C ARG A 168 -1.12 -6.46 -9.05
N LYS A 169 -1.90 -7.35 -8.41
CA LYS A 169 -1.66 -7.86 -7.05
C LYS A 169 -0.29 -8.53 -6.91
N ASP A 170 0.12 -9.29 -7.91
CA ASP A 170 1.39 -10.01 -7.91
C ASP A 170 2.60 -9.07 -7.95
N ILE A 171 2.47 -7.90 -8.58
CA ILE A 171 3.51 -6.85 -8.61
C ILE A 171 3.57 -6.13 -7.27
N ARG A 172 2.44 -5.64 -6.76
CA ARG A 172 2.40 -4.97 -5.45
C ARG A 172 2.88 -5.87 -4.31
N ASN A 173 2.52 -7.14 -4.32
CA ASN A 173 3.03 -8.10 -3.34
C ASN A 173 4.54 -8.31 -3.44
N ASN A 174 5.11 -8.25 -4.65
CA ASN A 174 6.57 -8.32 -4.82
C ASN A 174 7.25 -7.10 -4.17
N ILE A 175 6.75 -5.89 -4.46
CA ILE A 175 7.26 -4.63 -3.89
C ILE A 175 7.12 -4.62 -2.37
N ARG A 176 5.96 -5.00 -1.81
CA ARG A 176 5.78 -5.12 -0.34
C ARG A 176 6.81 -6.06 0.28
N ASN A 177 7.04 -7.22 -0.34
CA ASN A 177 8.06 -8.16 0.14
C ASN A 177 9.49 -7.63 -0.05
N GLN A 178 9.77 -6.77 -1.05
CA GLN A 178 11.05 -6.05 -1.12
C GLN A 178 11.19 -5.05 0.02
N LEU A 179 10.16 -4.23 0.27
CA LEU A 179 10.14 -3.24 1.35
C LEU A 179 10.31 -3.91 2.72
N GLU A 180 9.59 -5.00 2.97
CA GLU A 180 9.65 -5.71 4.25
C GLU A 180 11.05 -6.31 4.53
N LYS A 181 11.71 -6.85 3.50
CA LYS A 181 12.96 -7.61 3.69
C LYS A 181 14.23 -6.81 3.45
N PHE A 182 14.21 -5.88 2.51
CA PHE A 182 15.41 -5.24 1.97
C PHE A 182 15.39 -3.72 2.10
N ALA A 183 14.32 -3.10 2.62
CA ALA A 183 14.31 -1.65 2.75
C ALA A 183 15.36 -1.14 3.73
N THR A 184 15.90 0.02 3.39
CA THR A 184 16.76 0.82 4.24
C THR A 184 16.02 2.11 4.62
N ILE A 185 16.08 2.47 5.89
CA ILE A 185 15.60 3.76 6.40
C ILE A 185 16.77 4.73 6.40
N ASN A 186 16.61 5.82 5.66
CA ASN A 186 17.60 6.88 5.49
C ASN A 186 17.05 8.18 6.07
N THR A 187 17.84 8.87 6.89
CA THR A 187 17.44 10.12 7.53
C THR A 187 18.36 11.26 7.13
N LYS A 188 17.79 12.46 6.93
CA LYS A 188 18.55 13.68 6.65
C LYS A 188 18.06 14.86 7.47
N ALA A 189 18.99 15.62 8.04
CA ALA A 189 18.74 16.87 8.74
C ALA A 189 17.98 17.90 7.89
N VAL A 190 16.98 18.55 8.50
CA VAL A 190 16.27 19.68 7.91
C VAL A 190 17.02 20.98 8.19
N LYS A 191 17.71 21.50 7.17
CA LYS A 191 18.52 22.73 7.26
C LYS A 191 17.75 23.96 7.79
N SER A 192 16.45 24.05 7.56
CA SER A 192 15.64 25.19 8.02
C SER A 192 15.37 25.21 9.54
N LYS A 193 15.63 24.10 10.24
CA LYS A 193 15.53 24.01 11.72
C LYS A 193 16.88 23.82 12.40
N ILE A 194 17.94 23.69 11.61
CA ILE A 194 19.30 23.39 12.06
C ILE A 194 20.17 24.48 11.45
N ASP A 195 20.29 25.61 12.16
CA ASP A 195 21.08 26.76 11.69
C ASP A 195 22.52 26.33 11.40
N THR A 196 22.87 26.31 10.12
CA THR A 196 24.19 25.88 9.63
C THR A 196 25.32 26.85 9.98
N SER A 197 25.02 28.04 10.48
CA SER A 197 26.00 29.06 10.92
C SER A 197 26.33 29.00 12.41
N ALA A 198 25.66 28.12 13.17
CA ALA A 198 25.82 28.02 14.61
C ALA A 198 26.17 26.58 15.00
N MET A 199 27.47 26.27 14.91
CA MET A 199 28.07 25.23 15.75
C MET A 199 27.95 25.57 17.26
N LEU A 200 27.33 26.72 17.60
CA LEU A 200 27.03 27.17 18.95
C LEU A 200 25.61 27.79 19.04
N ILE A 201 24.71 27.08 19.73
CA ILE A 201 23.77 27.66 20.70
C ILE A 201 22.72 28.65 20.15
N THR A 202 21.80 28.24 19.28
CA THR A 202 20.48 28.94 19.14
C THR A 202 19.32 28.06 18.65
N GLY A 203 19.53 26.76 18.38
CA GLY A 203 18.52 25.84 17.86
C GLY A 203 17.99 24.78 18.85
N SER A 204 17.73 25.14 20.12
CA SER A 204 17.14 24.31 21.18
C SER A 204 17.94 23.05 21.60
N GLU A 205 18.09 22.79 22.90
CA GLU A 205 18.63 21.52 23.46
C GLU A 205 18.00 20.25 22.85
N LYS A 206 16.80 20.38 22.26
CA LYS A 206 16.07 19.31 21.59
C LYS A 206 16.73 18.86 20.28
N ALA A 207 17.33 19.77 19.49
CA ALA A 207 18.01 19.38 18.25
C ALA A 207 19.27 18.53 18.53
N GLN A 208 20.00 18.83 19.61
CA GLN A 208 21.16 18.03 20.02
C GLN A 208 20.79 16.58 20.38
N LYS A 209 19.58 16.35 20.92
CA LYS A 209 19.09 15.00 21.26
C LYS A 209 18.89 14.09 20.05
N PHE A 210 18.78 14.66 18.84
CA PHE A 210 18.56 13.91 17.60
C PHE A 210 19.77 13.94 16.67
N ARG A 211 20.93 14.42 17.14
CA ARG A 211 22.15 14.58 16.35
C ARG A 211 22.59 13.27 15.69
N ASP A 212 22.45 12.15 16.40
CA ASP A 212 22.82 10.82 15.91
C ASP A 212 21.98 10.38 14.69
N TYR A 213 20.84 11.03 14.44
CA TYR A 213 19.92 10.72 13.34
C TYR A 213 19.93 11.75 12.21
N PHE A 214 20.86 12.71 12.21
CA PHE A 214 20.93 13.74 11.17
C PHE A 214 21.41 13.23 9.82
N ASP A 215 22.22 12.17 9.83
CA ASP A 215 22.66 11.44 8.65
C ASP A 215 22.83 9.97 9.03
N TRP A 216 21.73 9.21 8.95
CA TRP A 216 21.68 7.82 9.38
C TRP A 216 21.11 6.95 8.27
N SER A 217 21.65 5.74 8.15
CA SER A 217 21.15 4.71 7.23
C SER A 217 21.23 3.35 7.90
N GLU A 218 20.12 2.62 7.93
CA GLU A 218 20.05 1.29 8.52
C GLU A 218 18.98 0.43 7.83
N SER A 219 19.12 -0.90 7.91
CA SER A 219 18.07 -1.82 7.46
C SER A 219 16.80 -1.66 8.29
N LEU A 220 15.67 -1.38 7.62
CA LEU A 220 14.36 -1.21 8.26
C LEU A 220 13.87 -2.48 8.96
N ASN A 221 14.21 -3.66 8.44
CA ASN A 221 13.83 -4.94 9.04
C ASN A 221 14.57 -5.25 10.35
N ARG A 222 15.76 -4.66 10.55
CA ARG A 222 16.63 -4.95 11.71
C ARG A 222 16.66 -3.82 12.74
N ILE A 223 16.01 -2.70 12.48
CA ILE A 223 16.06 -1.54 13.36
C ILE A 223 15.37 -1.85 14.71
N PRO A 224 16.02 -1.60 15.86
CA PRO A 224 15.38 -1.76 17.16
C PRO A 224 14.22 -0.77 17.36
N SER A 225 13.16 -1.21 18.06
CA SER A 225 11.94 -0.41 18.26
C SER A 225 12.20 0.97 18.88
N HIS A 226 13.10 1.05 19.87
CA HIS A 226 13.43 2.32 20.53
C HIS A 226 14.09 3.33 19.56
N ARG A 227 14.87 2.84 18.59
CA ARG A 227 15.56 3.68 17.60
C ARG A 227 14.58 4.18 16.55
N LEU A 228 13.73 3.29 16.05
CA LEU A 228 12.66 3.66 15.12
C LEU A 228 11.75 4.72 15.75
N LEU A 229 11.37 4.55 17.02
CA LEU A 229 10.57 5.55 17.75
C LEU A 229 11.29 6.90 17.89
N ALA A 230 12.60 6.91 18.12
CA ALA A 230 13.39 8.14 18.18
C ALA A 230 13.41 8.87 16.82
N ILE A 231 13.58 8.13 15.72
CA ILE A 231 13.54 8.65 14.35
C ILE A 231 12.16 9.24 14.03
N LEU A 232 11.08 8.48 14.28
CA LEU A 232 9.72 8.94 14.05
C LEU A 232 9.36 10.19 14.88
N ARG A 233 9.89 10.27 16.11
CA ARG A 233 9.75 11.47 16.95
C ARG A 233 10.50 12.67 16.37
N ALA A 234 11.75 12.48 15.94
CA ALA A 234 12.55 13.54 15.34
C ALA A 234 11.93 14.05 14.03
N GLU A 235 11.35 13.16 13.22
CA GLU A 235 10.60 13.49 12.00
C GLU A 235 9.34 14.29 12.33
N LYS A 236 8.53 13.82 13.31
CA LYS A 236 7.32 14.51 13.75
C LYS A 236 7.60 15.91 14.31
N GLU A 237 8.71 16.08 15.01
CA GLU A 237 9.18 17.39 15.50
C GLU A 237 9.84 18.22 14.38
N GLY A 238 10.09 17.63 13.20
CA GLY A 238 10.54 18.28 11.97
C GLY A 238 12.05 18.53 11.90
N PHE A 239 12.85 17.86 12.72
CA PHE A 239 14.31 17.99 12.72
C PHE A 239 14.98 17.19 11.60
N ILE A 240 14.35 16.08 11.19
CA ILE A 240 14.85 15.20 10.13
C ILE A 240 13.75 14.91 9.12
N ARG A 241 14.18 14.51 7.92
CA ARG A 241 13.34 13.86 6.91
C ARG A 241 13.71 12.39 6.88
N VAL A 242 12.69 11.52 6.84
CA VAL A 242 12.87 10.09 6.68
C VAL A 242 12.57 9.72 5.24
N LYS A 243 13.39 8.86 4.65
CA LYS A 243 13.15 8.23 3.36
C LYS A 243 13.33 6.73 3.52
N ILE A 244 12.38 5.96 3.00
CA ILE A 244 12.50 4.51 2.89
C ILE A 244 12.91 4.22 1.47
N GLU A 245 13.99 3.47 1.29
CA GLU A 245 14.55 3.13 -0.01
C GLU A 245 14.73 1.62 -0.14
N ILE A 246 14.59 1.13 -1.36
CA ILE A 246 14.97 -0.23 -1.76
C ILE A 246 15.87 -0.11 -2.99
N ASP A 247 16.43 -1.23 -3.42
CA ASP A 247 17.15 -1.32 -4.69
C ASP A 247 16.15 -1.21 -5.85
N ASP A 248 16.11 -0.02 -6.46
CA ASP A 248 15.19 0.34 -7.55
C ASP A 248 15.43 -0.54 -8.78
N ASP A 249 16.69 -0.78 -9.14
CA ASP A 249 17.06 -1.60 -10.31
C ASP A 249 16.55 -3.02 -10.12
N ARG A 250 16.79 -3.60 -8.94
CA ARG A 250 16.28 -4.94 -8.60
C ARG A 250 14.76 -5.01 -8.60
N ALA A 251 14.07 -3.94 -8.19
CA ALA A 251 12.62 -3.89 -8.22
C ALA A 251 12.10 -3.84 -9.66
N LEU A 252 12.68 -3.00 -10.51
CA LEU A 252 12.33 -2.87 -11.92
C LEU A 252 12.56 -4.18 -12.68
N THR A 253 13.73 -4.80 -12.56
CA THR A 253 14.03 -6.08 -13.22
C THR A 253 13.00 -7.16 -12.86
N LYS A 254 12.57 -7.24 -11.59
CA LYS A 254 11.54 -8.22 -11.18
C LYS A 254 10.17 -7.96 -11.79
N ILE A 255 9.84 -6.70 -12.07
CA ILE A 255 8.60 -6.34 -12.74
C ILE A 255 8.72 -6.69 -14.23
N GLU A 256 9.84 -6.32 -14.85
CA GLU A 256 10.17 -6.64 -16.25
C GLU A 256 10.10 -8.14 -16.51
N ASP A 257 10.83 -8.96 -15.75
CA ASP A 257 10.85 -10.43 -15.85
C ASP A 257 9.44 -11.07 -15.79
N ARG A 258 8.51 -10.38 -15.11
CA ARG A 258 7.15 -10.88 -14.88
C ARG A 258 6.16 -10.45 -15.97
N ILE A 259 6.44 -9.35 -16.65
CA ILE A 259 5.54 -8.75 -17.66
C ILE A 259 6.05 -9.01 -19.07
N ILE A 260 7.32 -8.73 -19.30
CA ILE A 260 7.94 -8.77 -20.62
C ILE A 260 8.27 -10.22 -20.96
N ARG A 261 7.82 -10.65 -22.14
CA ARG A 261 7.96 -12.02 -22.66
C ARG A 261 8.58 -12.03 -24.05
N SER A 262 8.70 -10.86 -24.65
CA SER A 262 9.18 -10.64 -26.02
C SER A 262 10.39 -9.73 -26.00
N ASN A 263 11.12 -9.74 -27.11
CA ASN A 263 12.25 -8.84 -27.35
C ASN A 263 11.98 -8.09 -28.66
N ASN A 264 11.05 -7.13 -28.63
CA ASN A 264 10.59 -6.36 -29.78
C ASN A 264 10.23 -4.92 -29.37
N THR A 265 9.77 -4.10 -30.31
CA THR A 265 9.43 -2.69 -30.02
C THR A 265 8.31 -2.53 -28.98
N CYS A 266 7.52 -3.58 -28.69
CA CYS A 266 6.57 -3.54 -27.57
C CYS A 266 7.27 -3.62 -26.21
N SER A 267 8.35 -4.41 -26.07
CA SER A 267 9.05 -4.54 -24.79
C SER A 267 9.64 -3.21 -24.35
N GLU A 268 10.24 -2.45 -25.27
CA GLU A 268 10.76 -1.09 -25.00
C GLU A 268 9.68 -0.15 -24.46
N GLN A 269 8.49 -0.15 -25.06
CA GLN A 269 7.36 0.67 -24.59
C GLN A 269 6.84 0.21 -23.22
N ILE A 270 6.87 -1.09 -22.95
CA ILE A 270 6.47 -1.67 -21.66
C ILE A 270 7.50 -1.32 -20.58
N GLU A 271 8.81 -1.36 -20.86
CA GLU A 271 9.87 -0.96 -19.92
C GLU A 271 9.68 0.48 -19.46
N ILE A 272 9.43 1.41 -20.39
CA ILE A 272 9.16 2.81 -20.07
C ILE A 272 7.89 2.93 -19.20
N ALA A 273 6.85 2.14 -19.50
CA ALA A 273 5.63 2.13 -18.70
C ALA A 273 5.83 1.52 -17.30
N ILE A 274 6.69 0.50 -17.16
CA ILE A 274 7.10 -0.09 -15.89
C ILE A 274 7.82 0.95 -15.04
N ALA A 275 8.77 1.69 -15.61
CA ALA A 275 9.50 2.74 -14.92
C ALA A 275 8.58 3.88 -14.45
N ASP A 276 7.63 4.34 -15.28
CA ASP A 276 6.61 5.33 -14.87
C ASP A 276 5.71 4.76 -13.75
N SER A 277 5.28 3.51 -13.86
CA SER A 277 4.46 2.84 -12.84
C SER A 277 5.19 2.77 -11.51
N TYR A 278 6.44 2.30 -11.51
CA TYR A 278 7.27 2.17 -10.32
C TYR A 278 7.51 3.52 -9.64
N LYS A 279 7.84 4.57 -10.40
CA LYS A 279 8.20 5.87 -9.84
C LYS A 279 6.99 6.66 -9.33
N ARG A 280 5.82 6.52 -9.96
CA ARG A 280 4.67 7.40 -9.73
C ARG A 280 3.52 6.74 -8.99
N LEU A 281 3.35 5.42 -9.13
CA LEU A 281 2.15 4.70 -8.68
C LEU A 281 2.41 3.66 -7.60
N LEU A 282 3.59 3.02 -7.59
CA LEU A 282 4.01 2.01 -6.61
C LEU A 282 4.85 2.62 -5.48
#